data_AF-A0A4R4LID5-F1
#
_entry.id   AF-A0A4R4LID5-F1
#
_cell.length_a   1.000
_cell.length_b   1.000
_cell.length_c   1.000
_cell.angle_alpha   90.00
_cell.angle_beta   90.00
_cell.angle_gamma   90.00
#
_symmetry.space_group_name_H-M   'P 1'
#
loop_
_entity.id
_entity.type
_entity.pdbx_description
1 polymer ?
#
loop_
_entity_poly.entity_id
_entity_poly.type
_entity_poly.pdbx_seq_one_letter_code
_entity_poly.pdbx_strand_id
1 'polypeptide(L)'
;MYRLIDLTRAHAGTEAAILEAFNAAHEGPPPAKTEYIVVPGQARPAGTDGHIWTELSGTVDDAAVTAAVHERVGLARESGVGISVASFRGSVKSVAEMLDTIHGGVEFIHLGTFAPPTAGGERLDWDDGWMKREDAVNTLVRAIGAASGQSRMTDLRKHLSACDPRFQKQVGTFTARPKFMSTLVSLAEERGLVAVVPTANGDNNPQIALTAAGYSRLAPTS
;
A
#
# COMPACT_ATOMS: atom_id res chain seq x y z
N MET A 1 -10.80 20.82 -17.58
CA MET A 1 -10.29 19.51 -17.15
C MET A 1 -11.07 19.04 -15.93
N TYR A 2 -11.47 17.78 -15.86
CA TYR A 2 -12.01 17.12 -14.66
C TYR A 2 -10.91 16.28 -14.02
N ARG A 3 -10.81 16.32 -12.69
CA ARG A 3 -9.78 15.58 -11.95
C ARG A 3 -10.40 14.67 -10.91
N LEU A 4 -10.09 13.38 -10.99
CA LEU A 4 -10.53 12.34 -10.06
C LEU A 4 -9.34 11.81 -9.29
N ILE A 5 -9.38 11.84 -7.96
CA ILE A 5 -8.26 11.47 -7.10
C ILE A 5 -8.71 10.39 -6.11
N ASP A 6 -8.18 9.19 -6.25
CA ASP A 6 -8.41 8.07 -5.33
C ASP A 6 -7.43 8.12 -4.14
N LEU A 7 -7.94 8.50 -2.98
CA LEU A 7 -7.22 8.53 -1.71
C LEU A 7 -7.53 7.32 -0.81
N THR A 8 -8.24 6.30 -1.32
CA THR A 8 -8.68 5.15 -0.51
C THR A 8 -7.53 4.31 0.05
N ARG A 9 -6.33 4.43 -0.53
CA ARG A 9 -5.09 3.79 -0.05
C ARG A 9 -4.08 4.77 0.53
N ALA A 10 -4.40 6.06 0.63
CA ALA A 10 -3.54 7.01 1.32
C ALA A 10 -3.39 6.59 2.79
N HIS A 11 -2.18 6.74 3.33
CA HIS A 11 -1.98 6.52 4.76
C HIS A 11 -2.58 7.69 5.54
N ALA A 12 -3.27 7.39 6.65
CA ALA A 12 -3.87 8.42 7.48
C ALA A 12 -2.83 9.48 7.89
N GLY A 13 -3.13 10.75 7.62
CA GLY A 13 -2.26 11.89 7.90
C GLY A 13 -1.27 12.23 6.78
N THR A 14 -1.26 11.49 5.68
CA THR A 14 -0.38 11.77 4.53
C THR A 14 -1.09 12.50 3.38
N GLU A 15 -2.42 12.56 3.42
CA GLU A 15 -3.26 13.05 2.33
C GLU A 15 -2.90 14.49 1.93
N ALA A 16 -2.73 15.38 2.90
CA ALA A 16 -2.38 16.78 2.65
C ALA A 16 -1.05 16.92 1.89
N ALA A 17 -0.01 16.21 2.34
CA ALA A 17 1.31 16.25 1.73
C ALA A 17 1.32 15.65 0.31
N ILE A 18 0.58 14.55 0.09
CA ILE A 18 0.40 13.96 -1.25
C ILE A 18 -0.25 14.99 -2.18
N LEU A 19 -1.34 15.62 -1.75
CA LEU A 19 -2.08 16.57 -2.57
C LEU A 19 -1.27 17.83 -2.85
N GLU A 20 -0.52 18.34 -1.87
CA GLU A 20 0.38 19.48 -2.06
C GLU A 20 1.45 19.18 -3.11
N ALA A 21 2.17 18.06 -2.98
CA ALA A 21 3.18 17.64 -3.94
C ALA A 21 2.60 17.36 -5.33
N PHE A 22 1.43 16.71 -5.39
CA PHE A 22 0.73 16.44 -6.64
C PHE A 22 0.29 17.72 -7.35
N ASN A 23 -0.25 18.70 -6.62
CA ASN A 23 -0.66 19.98 -7.20
C ASN A 23 0.54 20.81 -7.65
N ALA A 24 1.64 20.82 -6.88
CA ALA A 24 2.88 21.50 -7.26
C ALA A 24 3.50 20.91 -8.54
N ALA A 25 3.36 19.60 -8.78
CA ALA A 25 3.87 18.96 -10.00
C ALA A 25 3.00 19.23 -11.24
N HIS A 26 1.77 19.73 -11.06
CA HIS A 26 0.83 20.01 -12.13
C HIS A 26 0.45 21.50 -12.12
N GLU A 27 1.47 22.35 -12.28
CA GLU A 27 1.33 23.79 -12.54
C GLU A 27 0.65 24.02 -13.90
N GLY A 28 -0.67 23.88 -13.91
CA GLY A 28 -1.53 24.18 -15.03
C GLY A 28 -2.75 24.97 -14.57
N PRO A 29 -3.64 25.37 -15.50
CA PRO A 29 -4.91 25.94 -15.11
C PRO A 29 -5.64 24.96 -14.19
N PRO A 30 -6.21 25.44 -13.05
CA PRO A 30 -6.85 24.57 -12.10
C PRO A 30 -7.95 23.76 -12.81
N PRO A 31 -8.13 22.47 -12.44
CA PRO A 31 -9.21 21.69 -12.98
C PRO A 31 -10.54 22.40 -12.69
N ALA A 32 -11.45 22.39 -13.66
CA ALA A 32 -12.77 22.99 -13.52
C ALA A 32 -13.58 22.30 -12.41
N LYS A 33 -13.24 21.04 -12.12
CA LYS A 33 -13.88 20.22 -11.12
C LYS A 33 -12.90 19.16 -10.60
N THR A 34 -12.81 19.04 -9.28
CA THR A 34 -12.01 18.03 -8.59
C THR A 34 -12.92 17.16 -7.74
N GLU A 35 -12.71 15.85 -7.82
CA GLU A 35 -13.43 14.86 -7.05
C GLU A 35 -12.46 13.90 -6.37
N TYR A 36 -12.72 13.59 -5.10
CA TYR A 36 -11.96 12.63 -4.31
C TYR A 36 -12.78 11.37 -4.07
N ILE A 37 -12.20 10.20 -4.35
CA ILE A 37 -12.74 8.91 -3.92
C ILE A 37 -12.05 8.54 -2.60
N VAL A 38 -12.84 8.30 -1.56
CA VAL A 38 -12.34 8.09 -0.20
C VAL A 38 -13.07 6.98 0.54
N VAL A 39 -12.50 6.55 1.67
CA VAL A 39 -13.19 5.65 2.61
C VAL A 39 -14.00 6.46 3.62
N PRO A 40 -15.07 5.87 4.22
CA PRO A 40 -15.89 6.58 5.21
C PRO A 40 -15.06 7.06 6.41
N GLY A 41 -15.30 8.30 6.83
CA GLY A 41 -14.62 8.91 7.98
C GLY A 41 -13.16 9.34 7.72
N GLN A 42 -12.68 9.29 6.47
CA GLN A 42 -11.36 9.81 6.12
C GLN A 42 -11.32 11.34 6.30
N ALA A 43 -10.25 11.85 6.91
CA ALA A 43 -10.09 13.28 7.15
C ALA A 43 -9.94 14.04 5.83
N ARG A 44 -10.60 15.21 5.73
CA ARG A 44 -10.50 16.09 4.57
C ARG A 44 -9.31 17.04 4.75
N PRO A 45 -8.30 17.01 3.87
CA PRO A 45 -7.19 17.95 3.93
C PRO A 45 -7.67 19.40 3.79
N ALA A 46 -6.97 20.33 4.44
CA ALA A 46 -7.24 21.76 4.30
C ALA A 46 -7.13 22.20 2.83
N GLY A 47 -7.95 23.18 2.41
CA GLY A 47 -7.94 23.71 1.04
C GLY A 47 -8.66 22.82 0.02
N THR A 48 -9.40 21.80 0.47
CA THR A 48 -10.26 20.96 -0.39
C THR A 48 -11.74 21.34 -0.32
N ASP A 49 -12.04 22.49 0.28
CA ASP A 49 -13.39 23.01 0.40
C ASP A 49 -13.99 23.32 -0.99
N GLY A 50 -15.24 22.91 -1.20
CA GLY A 50 -15.93 23.05 -2.49
C GLY A 50 -15.62 21.95 -3.51
N HIS A 51 -14.71 21.02 -3.22
CA HIS A 51 -14.49 19.82 -4.04
C HIS A 51 -15.55 18.75 -3.76
N ILE A 52 -15.73 17.81 -4.70
CA ILE A 52 -16.64 16.68 -4.51
C ILE A 52 -15.93 15.57 -3.74
N TRP A 53 -16.63 14.98 -2.78
CA TRP A 53 -16.15 13.85 -1.97
C TRP A 53 -17.10 12.68 -2.16
N THR A 54 -16.60 11.63 -2.81
CA THR A 54 -17.32 10.39 -3.05
C THR A 54 -16.82 9.34 -2.07
N GLU A 55 -17.59 9.13 -1.01
CA GLU A 55 -17.31 8.11 -0.01
C GLU A 55 -17.83 6.76 -0.49
N LEU A 56 -16.94 5.76 -0.56
CA LEU A 56 -17.34 4.39 -0.90
C LEU A 56 -17.83 3.67 0.36
N SER A 57 -19.11 3.35 0.41
CA SER A 57 -19.71 2.61 1.52
C SER A 57 -19.35 1.12 1.48
N GLY A 58 -19.11 0.51 2.65
CA GLY A 58 -18.86 -0.92 2.77
C GLY A 58 -17.39 -1.31 2.58
N THR A 59 -17.14 -2.48 2.00
CA THR A 59 -15.79 -2.98 1.75
C THR A 59 -15.15 -2.23 0.57
N VAL A 60 -14.08 -1.47 0.84
CA VAL A 60 -13.36 -0.69 -0.18
C VAL A 60 -12.21 -1.51 -0.78
N ASP A 61 -12.57 -2.43 -1.67
CA ASP A 61 -11.62 -3.25 -2.42
C ASP A 61 -11.31 -2.66 -3.82
N ASP A 62 -10.48 -3.37 -4.59
CA ASP A 62 -10.09 -2.94 -5.94
C ASP A 62 -11.29 -2.89 -6.91
N ALA A 63 -12.29 -3.76 -6.75
CA ALA A 63 -13.46 -3.79 -7.63
C ALA A 63 -14.39 -2.60 -7.36
N ALA A 64 -14.63 -2.25 -6.09
CA ALA A 64 -15.42 -1.09 -5.71
C ALA A 64 -14.81 0.21 -6.24
N VAL A 65 -13.49 0.37 -6.10
CA VAL A 65 -12.80 1.58 -6.57
C VAL A 65 -12.78 1.67 -8.09
N THR A 66 -12.50 0.56 -8.80
CA THR A 66 -12.50 0.57 -10.27
C THR A 66 -13.89 0.83 -10.85
N ALA A 67 -14.95 0.27 -10.25
CA ALA A 67 -16.32 0.57 -10.64
C ALA A 67 -16.67 2.05 -10.46
N ALA A 68 -16.31 2.63 -9.30
CA ALA A 68 -16.51 4.05 -9.04
C ALA A 68 -15.75 4.95 -10.03
N VAL A 69 -14.49 4.63 -10.34
CA VAL A 69 -13.71 5.37 -11.33
C VAL A 69 -14.37 5.30 -12.70
N HIS A 70 -14.78 4.12 -13.15
CA HIS A 70 -15.43 3.93 -14.44
C HIS A 70 -16.71 4.77 -14.55
N GLU A 71 -17.57 4.73 -13.53
CA GLU A 71 -18.80 5.52 -13.47
C GLU A 71 -18.51 7.04 -13.55
N ARG A 72 -17.57 7.53 -12.73
CA ARG A 72 -17.27 8.97 -12.63
C ARG A 72 -16.60 9.52 -13.88
N VAL A 73 -15.68 8.76 -14.48
CA VAL A 73 -15.09 9.11 -15.78
C VAL A 73 -16.16 9.14 -16.87
N GLY A 74 -17.09 8.18 -16.86
CA GLY A 74 -18.24 8.17 -17.77
C GLY A 74 -19.10 9.44 -17.68
N LEU A 75 -19.45 9.85 -16.46
CA LEU A 75 -20.22 11.08 -16.22
C LEU A 75 -19.46 12.35 -16.60
N ALA A 76 -18.17 12.43 -16.26
CA ALA A 76 -17.35 13.60 -16.57
C ALA A 76 -17.17 13.81 -18.08
N ARG A 77 -17.18 12.71 -18.85
CA ARG A 77 -17.04 12.74 -20.32
C ARG A 77 -18.14 13.54 -21.01
N GLU A 78 -19.37 13.49 -20.50
CA GLU A 78 -20.51 14.23 -21.10
C GLU A 78 -20.26 15.74 -21.15
N SER A 79 -19.31 16.24 -20.35
CA SER A 79 -18.90 17.66 -20.32
C SER A 79 -17.83 18.03 -21.36
N GLY A 80 -17.29 17.07 -22.13
CA GLY A 80 -16.31 17.32 -23.20
C GLY A 80 -14.94 17.82 -22.73
N VAL A 81 -14.62 17.69 -21.45
CA VAL A 81 -13.35 18.13 -20.86
C VAL A 81 -12.36 16.97 -20.74
N GLY A 82 -11.06 17.24 -20.89
CA GLY A 82 -10.03 16.24 -20.57
C GLY A 82 -10.10 15.78 -19.10
N ILE A 83 -9.76 14.52 -18.85
CA ILE A 83 -9.93 13.85 -17.57
C ILE A 83 -8.57 13.39 -17.06
N SER A 84 -8.25 13.68 -15.80
CA SER A 84 -7.09 13.13 -15.10
C SER A 84 -7.56 12.26 -13.95
N VAL A 85 -7.07 11.02 -13.90
CA VAL A 85 -7.35 10.04 -12.86
C VAL A 85 -6.07 9.76 -12.10
N ALA A 86 -6.02 10.11 -10.83
CA ALA A 86 -4.89 9.88 -9.95
C ALA A 86 -5.20 8.80 -8.91
N SER A 87 -4.39 7.73 -8.82
CA SER A 87 -4.60 6.64 -7.85
C SER A 87 -3.29 5.95 -7.42
N PHE A 88 -3.34 5.25 -6.28
CA PHE A 88 -2.31 4.31 -5.84
C PHE A 88 -2.47 2.89 -6.42
N ARG A 89 -3.61 2.59 -7.03
CA ARG A 89 -3.97 1.22 -7.44
C ARG A 89 -3.60 0.97 -8.90
N GLY A 90 -2.87 -0.13 -9.14
CA GLY A 90 -2.58 -0.59 -10.50
C GLY A 90 -3.84 -1.00 -11.28
N SER A 91 -4.88 -1.49 -10.59
CA SER A 91 -6.17 -1.81 -11.20
C SER A 91 -6.89 -0.57 -11.76
N VAL A 92 -6.78 0.58 -11.09
CA VAL A 92 -7.32 1.86 -11.58
C VAL A 92 -6.56 2.35 -12.81
N LYS A 93 -5.23 2.13 -12.87
CA LYS A 93 -4.44 2.41 -14.08
C LYS A 93 -4.99 1.66 -15.29
N SER A 94 -5.19 0.35 -15.16
CA SER A 94 -5.74 -0.46 -16.27
C SER A 94 -7.12 0.01 -16.74
N VAL A 95 -7.97 0.48 -15.81
CA VAL A 95 -9.28 1.05 -16.17
C VAL A 95 -9.13 2.40 -16.88
N ALA A 96 -8.28 3.29 -16.39
CA ALA A 96 -8.04 4.59 -17.01
C ALA A 96 -7.45 4.45 -18.42
N GLU A 97 -6.47 3.56 -18.61
CA GLU A 97 -5.87 3.27 -19.93
C GLU A 97 -6.89 2.65 -20.91
N MET A 98 -7.75 1.76 -20.41
CA MET A 98 -8.85 1.20 -21.21
C MET A 98 -9.84 2.29 -21.62
N LEU A 99 -10.23 3.18 -20.70
CA LEU A 99 -11.14 4.29 -20.98
C LEU A 99 -10.53 5.31 -21.95
N ASP A 100 -9.23 5.60 -21.83
CA ASP A 100 -8.50 6.44 -22.79
C ASP A 100 -8.50 5.81 -24.19
N THR A 101 -8.28 4.50 -24.28
CA THR A 101 -8.30 3.78 -25.56
C THR A 101 -9.67 3.86 -26.26
N ILE A 102 -10.76 3.78 -25.50
CA ILE A 102 -12.13 3.78 -26.06
C ILE A 102 -12.61 5.20 -26.34
N HIS A 103 -12.24 6.17 -25.51
CA HIS A 103 -12.87 7.50 -25.50
C HIS A 103 -11.92 8.66 -25.82
N GLY A 104 -10.62 8.49 -25.60
CA GLY A 104 -9.59 9.52 -25.69
C GLY A 104 -9.69 10.57 -24.60
N GLY A 105 -8.53 11.12 -24.20
CA GLY A 105 -8.45 12.27 -23.30
C GLY A 105 -8.57 11.91 -21.81
N VAL A 106 -8.22 10.67 -21.44
CA VAL A 106 -8.12 10.21 -20.05
C VAL A 106 -6.65 9.95 -19.72
N GLU A 107 -6.11 10.73 -18.79
CA GLU A 107 -4.75 10.58 -18.31
C GLU A 107 -4.73 9.84 -16.97
N PHE A 108 -3.84 8.87 -16.81
CA PHE A 108 -3.58 8.23 -15.52
C PHE A 108 -2.32 8.79 -14.85
N ILE A 109 -2.43 9.11 -13.55
CA ILE A 109 -1.32 9.58 -12.74
C ILE A 109 -1.16 8.69 -11.51
N HIS A 110 0.05 8.16 -11.31
CA HIS A 110 0.32 7.32 -10.16
C HIS A 110 0.61 8.17 -8.92
N LEU A 111 -0.29 8.15 -7.92
CA LEU A 111 -0.16 8.97 -6.70
C LEU A 111 1.04 8.58 -5.83
N GLY A 112 1.51 7.33 -5.92
CA GLY A 112 2.71 6.88 -5.20
C GLY A 112 3.97 7.66 -5.54
N THR A 113 3.98 8.40 -6.66
CA THR A 113 5.09 9.28 -7.07
C THR A 113 5.14 10.58 -6.27
N PHE A 114 4.01 11.00 -5.69
CA PHE A 114 3.84 12.23 -4.90
C PHE A 114 3.65 11.96 -3.41
N ALA A 115 3.49 10.69 -3.04
CA ALA A 115 3.65 10.32 -1.65
C ALA A 115 4.99 10.89 -1.19
N PRO A 116 5.01 11.72 -0.13
CA PRO A 116 6.27 12.16 0.43
C PRO A 116 7.12 10.90 0.56
N PRO A 117 8.39 10.88 0.10
CA PRO A 117 9.23 9.70 0.19
C PRO A 117 9.05 9.25 1.61
N THR A 118 8.36 8.11 1.80
CA THR A 118 7.82 7.69 3.12
C THR A 118 8.91 8.05 4.06
N ALA A 119 8.69 9.03 4.95
CA ALA A 119 9.75 9.55 5.80
C ALA A 119 10.51 8.31 6.23
N GLY A 120 11.73 8.17 5.72
CA GLY A 120 12.52 7.01 6.07
C GLY A 120 12.68 7.19 7.57
N GLY A 121 11.99 6.37 8.35
CA GLY A 121 12.11 6.44 9.80
C GLY A 121 10.94 7.09 10.54
N GLU A 122 9.77 6.48 10.50
CA GLU A 122 9.52 5.65 11.68
C GLU A 122 9.46 4.20 11.20
N ARG A 123 10.66 3.58 11.15
CA ARG A 123 10.73 2.14 11.35
C ARG A 123 9.88 1.88 12.57
N LEU A 124 8.92 0.96 12.51
CA LEU A 124 8.20 0.60 13.71
C LEU A 124 9.28 0.18 14.71
N ASP A 125 9.48 0.97 15.76
CA ASP A 125 10.45 0.60 16.77
C ASP A 125 9.95 -0.69 17.40
N TRP A 126 10.77 -1.72 17.24
CA TRP A 126 10.39 -3.02 17.73
C TRP A 126 10.31 -2.97 19.25
N ASP A 127 9.13 -3.32 19.78
CA ASP A 127 8.87 -3.32 21.20
C ASP A 127 9.41 -4.60 21.84
N ASP A 128 10.60 -4.50 22.45
CA ASP A 128 11.21 -5.61 23.20
C ASP A 128 10.38 -6.01 24.44
N GLY A 129 9.49 -5.13 24.93
CA GLY A 129 8.52 -5.45 25.97
C GLY A 129 7.40 -6.37 25.48
N TRP A 130 7.08 -6.34 24.19
CA TRP A 130 6.17 -7.28 23.55
C TRP A 130 6.83 -8.63 23.25
N MET A 131 7.99 -8.60 22.59
CA MET A 131 8.81 -9.78 22.31
C MET A 131 10.23 -9.33 22.03
N LYS A 132 11.23 -10.02 22.57
CA LYS A 132 12.63 -9.69 22.25
C LYS A 132 12.89 -9.84 20.75
N ARG A 133 13.62 -8.89 20.15
CA ARG A 133 13.99 -8.90 18.72
C ARG A 133 14.55 -10.25 18.25
N GLU A 134 15.40 -10.88 19.05
CA GLU A 134 16.00 -12.18 18.70
C GLU A 134 14.96 -13.31 18.62
N ASP A 135 14.03 -13.37 19.57
CA ASP A 135 12.94 -14.35 19.57
C ASP A 135 12.01 -14.15 18.38
N ALA A 136 11.73 -12.89 18.04
CA ALA A 136 10.93 -12.54 16.88
C ALA A 136 11.57 -12.98 15.57
N VAL A 137 12.86 -12.70 15.40
CA VAL A 137 13.64 -13.12 14.23
C VAL A 137 13.73 -14.65 14.15
N ASN A 138 13.98 -15.33 15.27
CA ASN A 138 13.98 -16.80 15.33
C ASN A 138 12.61 -17.38 14.93
N THR A 139 11.52 -16.75 15.36
CA THR A 139 10.15 -17.15 14.99
C THR A 139 9.90 -16.96 13.50
N LEU A 140 10.35 -15.85 12.91
CA LEU A 140 10.29 -15.62 11.47
C LEU A 140 11.07 -16.68 10.69
N VAL A 141 12.30 -16.97 11.09
CA VAL A 141 13.16 -17.97 10.44
C VAL A 141 12.50 -19.36 10.48
N ARG A 142 11.93 -19.76 11.63
CA ARG A 142 11.17 -21.02 11.75
C ARG A 142 9.93 -21.05 10.87
N ALA A 143 9.17 -19.95 10.82
CA ALA A 143 7.96 -19.85 10.00
C ALA A 143 8.27 -19.97 8.49
N ILE A 144 9.32 -19.30 8.01
CA ILE A 144 9.76 -19.41 6.61
C ILE A 144 10.34 -20.81 6.35
N GLY A 145 11.12 -21.36 7.29
CA GLY A 145 11.66 -22.72 7.21
C GLY A 145 10.57 -23.79 7.06
N ALA A 146 9.49 -23.69 7.84
CA ALA A 146 8.33 -24.57 7.73
C ALA A 146 7.58 -24.42 6.39
N ALA A 147 7.70 -23.26 5.74
CA ALA A 147 7.19 -22.99 4.39
C ALA A 147 8.23 -23.31 3.29
N SER A 148 9.04 -24.36 3.47
CA SER A 148 10.09 -24.78 2.52
C SER A 148 11.20 -23.75 2.29
N GLY A 149 11.37 -22.81 3.23
CA GLY A 149 12.45 -21.82 3.22
C GLY A 149 12.19 -20.57 2.38
N GLN A 150 10.98 -20.41 1.83
CA GLN A 150 10.57 -19.20 1.11
C GLN A 150 9.10 -18.86 1.36
N SER A 151 8.75 -17.58 1.43
CA SER A 151 7.36 -17.16 1.65
C SER A 151 7.08 -15.80 1.01
N ARG A 152 5.89 -15.61 0.44
CA ARG A 152 5.44 -14.29 -0.01
C ARG A 152 5.17 -13.38 1.18
N MET A 153 5.43 -12.08 1.02
CA MET A 153 5.18 -11.07 2.06
C MET A 153 3.72 -11.09 2.54
N THR A 154 2.76 -11.31 1.64
CA THR A 154 1.32 -11.44 1.99
C THR A 154 1.01 -12.67 2.85
N ASP A 155 1.76 -13.75 2.70
CA ASP A 155 1.52 -15.03 3.38
C ASP A 155 2.29 -15.15 4.70
N LEU A 156 3.30 -14.32 4.92
CA LEU A 156 4.14 -14.36 6.12
C LEU A 156 3.34 -14.34 7.41
N ARG A 157 2.28 -13.53 7.48
CA ARG A 157 1.45 -13.45 8.70
C ARG A 157 0.78 -14.78 9.01
N LYS A 158 0.32 -15.51 7.99
CA LYS A 158 -0.29 -16.83 8.15
C LYS A 158 0.73 -17.82 8.72
N HIS A 159 1.93 -17.87 8.14
CA HIS A 159 3.01 -18.77 8.61
C HIS A 159 3.47 -18.42 10.02
N LEU A 160 3.68 -17.14 10.31
CA LEU A 160 4.05 -16.67 11.65
C LEU A 160 3.00 -17.04 12.70
N SER A 161 1.71 -16.84 12.38
CA SER A 161 0.61 -17.15 13.31
C SER A 161 0.44 -18.66 13.55
N ALA A 162 0.85 -19.50 12.59
CA ALA A 162 0.88 -20.95 12.76
C ALA A 162 2.03 -21.40 13.67
N CYS A 163 3.16 -20.67 13.68
CA CYS A 163 4.29 -20.94 14.59
C CYS A 163 4.09 -20.34 15.99
N ASP A 164 3.59 -19.11 16.08
CA ASP A 164 3.30 -18.42 17.34
C ASP A 164 2.01 -17.59 17.20
N PRO A 165 0.93 -17.97 17.92
CA PRO A 165 -0.36 -17.28 17.85
C PRO A 165 -0.31 -15.78 18.16
N ARG A 166 0.72 -15.28 18.87
CA ARG A 166 0.88 -13.85 19.16
C ARG A 166 1.00 -12.99 17.92
N PHE A 167 1.43 -13.54 16.78
CA PHE A 167 1.58 -12.82 15.51
C PHE A 167 0.26 -12.61 14.74
N GLN A 168 -0.85 -13.16 15.23
CA GLN A 168 -2.17 -12.88 14.69
C GLN A 168 -2.46 -11.37 14.70
N LYS A 169 -3.12 -10.87 13.66
CA LYS A 169 -3.50 -9.45 13.58
C LYS A 169 -4.67 -9.21 14.53
N GLN A 170 -4.45 -8.45 15.59
CA GLN A 170 -5.50 -8.06 16.53
C GLN A 170 -5.64 -6.54 16.53
N VAL A 171 -6.86 -6.05 16.33
CA VAL A 171 -7.12 -4.61 16.28
C VAL A 171 -6.70 -3.96 17.61
N GLY A 172 -5.99 -2.82 17.52
CA GLY A 172 -5.51 -2.10 18.69
C GLY A 172 -4.20 -2.61 19.30
N THR A 173 -3.60 -3.69 18.77
CA THR A 173 -2.34 -4.24 19.31
C THR A 173 -1.11 -3.88 18.45
N PHE A 174 0.08 -4.14 19.00
CA PHE A 174 1.35 -3.95 18.31
C PHE A 174 1.41 -4.67 16.94
N THR A 175 0.81 -5.86 16.82
CA THR A 175 0.84 -6.65 15.58
C THR A 175 -0.07 -6.13 14.47
N ALA A 176 -1.00 -5.23 14.78
CA ALA A 176 -1.84 -4.54 13.81
C ALA A 176 -1.28 -3.19 13.34
N ARG A 177 -0.17 -2.72 13.94
CA ARG A 177 0.47 -1.47 13.53
C ARG A 177 0.95 -1.55 12.08
N PRO A 178 0.89 -0.43 11.33
CA PRO A 178 1.53 -0.34 10.03
C PRO A 178 2.99 -0.77 10.10
N LYS A 179 3.51 -1.34 9.01
CA LYS A 179 4.93 -1.73 8.88
C LYS A 179 5.41 -2.81 9.86
N PHE A 180 4.55 -3.44 10.66
CA PHE A 180 4.95 -4.53 11.56
C PHE A 180 5.70 -5.65 10.80
N MET A 181 5.13 -6.15 9.69
CA MET A 181 5.74 -7.24 8.93
C MET A 181 7.03 -6.81 8.22
N SER A 182 7.06 -5.63 7.62
CA SER A 182 8.28 -5.12 6.99
C SER A 182 9.40 -4.90 8.01
N THR A 183 9.07 -4.42 9.21
CA THR A 183 10.04 -4.23 10.31
C THR A 183 10.63 -5.55 10.77
N LEU A 184 9.79 -6.56 10.96
CA LEU A 184 10.22 -7.91 11.33
C LEU A 184 11.16 -8.51 10.27
N VAL A 185 10.82 -8.36 8.99
CA VAL A 185 11.67 -8.81 7.87
C VAL A 185 13.00 -8.06 7.86
N SER A 186 12.99 -6.73 8.00
CA SER A 186 14.22 -5.93 8.05
C SER A 186 15.13 -6.32 9.22
N LEU A 187 14.58 -6.65 10.40
CA LEU A 187 15.37 -7.14 11.53
C LEU A 187 16.11 -8.45 11.20
N ALA A 188 15.48 -9.35 10.44
CA ALA A 188 16.09 -10.61 10.04
C ALA A 188 17.07 -10.44 8.87
N GLU A 189 16.78 -9.52 7.95
CA GLU A 189 17.63 -9.16 6.81
C GLU A 189 18.94 -8.50 7.26
N GLU A 190 18.89 -7.57 8.22
CA GLU A 190 20.09 -6.95 8.82
C GLU A 190 21.03 -7.95 9.50
N ARG A 191 20.48 -9.10 9.93
CA ARG A 191 21.25 -10.22 10.51
C ARG A 191 21.73 -11.20 9.45
N GLY A 192 21.46 -10.94 8.17
CA GLY A 192 21.80 -11.79 7.04
C GLY A 192 21.07 -13.14 7.06
N LEU A 193 19.94 -13.27 7.74
CA LEU A 193 19.21 -14.55 7.90
C LEU A 193 18.15 -14.76 6.81
N VAL A 194 17.62 -13.67 6.26
CA VAL A 194 16.66 -13.68 5.16
C VAL A 194 17.10 -12.69 4.08
N ALA A 195 16.61 -12.88 2.86
CA ALA A 195 16.76 -11.93 1.77
C ALA A 195 15.39 -11.64 1.13
N VAL A 196 15.18 -10.40 0.73
CA VAL A 196 14.03 -9.98 -0.09
C VAL A 196 14.39 -10.25 -1.55
N VAL A 197 13.72 -11.23 -2.16
CA VAL A 197 13.90 -11.60 -3.57
C VAL A 197 12.90 -10.79 -4.41
N PRO A 198 13.38 -9.96 -5.35
CA PRO A 198 12.53 -9.24 -6.28
C PRO A 198 11.71 -10.21 -7.14
N THR A 199 10.47 -9.85 -7.38
CA THR A 199 9.56 -10.62 -8.22
C THR A 199 9.58 -10.10 -9.65
N ALA A 200 9.19 -10.94 -10.61
CA ALA A 200 9.14 -10.57 -12.03
C ALA A 200 8.24 -9.35 -12.27
N ASN A 201 8.51 -8.62 -13.35
CA ASN A 201 7.86 -7.34 -13.70
C ASN A 201 6.34 -7.37 -13.50
N GLY A 202 5.83 -6.52 -12.58
CA GLY A 202 4.41 -6.32 -12.31
C GLY A 202 3.89 -6.94 -11.00
N ASP A 203 4.67 -7.83 -10.37
CA ASP A 203 4.34 -8.37 -9.06
C ASP A 203 4.94 -7.50 -7.95
N ASN A 204 4.08 -6.82 -7.18
CA ASN A 204 4.46 -5.95 -6.06
C ASN A 204 4.58 -6.71 -4.72
N ASN A 205 4.48 -8.04 -4.73
CA ASN A 205 4.51 -8.88 -3.53
C ASN A 205 5.83 -9.66 -3.45
N PRO A 206 6.87 -9.08 -2.84
CA PRO A 206 8.19 -9.68 -2.83
C PRO A 206 8.19 -11.03 -2.11
N GLN A 207 9.14 -11.87 -2.51
CA GLN A 207 9.37 -13.16 -1.87
C GLN A 207 10.47 -13.03 -0.83
N ILE A 208 10.28 -13.61 0.34
CA ILE A 208 11.23 -13.60 1.45
C ILE A 208 11.81 -15.00 1.56
N ALA A 209 13.11 -15.13 1.34
CA ALA A 209 13.82 -16.41 1.32
C ALA A 209 14.83 -16.49 2.47
N LEU A 210 15.00 -17.67 3.05
CA LEU A 210 16.12 -17.93 3.96
C LEU A 210 17.45 -17.83 3.21
N THR A 211 18.45 -17.20 3.83
CA THR A 211 19.84 -17.30 3.38
C THR A 211 20.46 -18.60 3.88
N ALA A 212 21.69 -18.90 3.47
CA ALA A 212 22.46 -20.00 4.05
C ALA A 212 22.56 -19.90 5.58
N ALA A 213 22.79 -18.70 6.13
CA ALA A 213 22.83 -18.46 7.57
C ALA A 213 21.45 -18.68 8.23
N GLY A 214 20.36 -18.31 7.55
CA GLY A 214 18.99 -18.60 7.99
C GLY A 214 18.72 -20.09 8.12
N TYR A 215 19.13 -20.89 7.12
CA TYR A 215 19.02 -22.35 7.17
C TYR A 215 19.87 -22.97 8.28
N SER A 216 21.10 -22.50 8.48
CA SER A 216 21.96 -22.99 9.58
C SER A 216 21.35 -22.76 10.96
N ARG A 217 20.50 -21.75 11.12
CA ARG A 217 19.81 -21.42 12.38
C ARG A 217 18.60 -22.32 12.67
N LEU A 218 18.17 -23.12 11.69
CA LEU A 218 17.13 -24.15 11.85
C LEU A 218 17.70 -25.49 12.29
N ALA A 219 19.00 -25.73 12.09
CA ALA A 219 19.64 -26.96 12.53
C ALA A 219 19.64 -27.04 14.07
N PRO A 220 19.38 -28.21 14.67
CA PRO A 220 19.52 -28.37 16.11
C PRO A 220 20.97 -28.05 16.48
N THR A 221 21.15 -27.17 17.47
CA THR A 221 22.46 -27.00 18.13
C THR A 221 22.88 -28.36 18.65
N SER A 222 23.97 -28.88 18.09
CA SER A 222 24.61 -30.13 18.49
C SER A 222 25.16 -30.03 19.91
#